data_AF-K1T9G3-F1
#
_entry.id   AF-K1T9G3-F1
#
_cell.length_a   1.000
_cell.length_b   1.000
_cell.length_c   1.000
_cell.angle_alpha   90.00
_cell.angle_beta   90.00
_cell.angle_gamma   90.00
#
_symmetry.space_group_name_H-M   'P 1'
#
loop_
_entity.id
_entity.type
_entity.pdbx_description
1 polymer ?
#
loop_
_entity_poly.entity_id
_entity_poly.type
_entity_poly.pdbx_seq_one_letter_code
_entity_poly.pdbx_strand_id
1 'polypeptide(L)'
;MAKDPIKKAENGTYYFRANLGYHPVTGKQIQKYRSGFSTKKEARAEYSKLILASTEELADKKEDITFKKFIEEIYLPWYKTQVKESTYKNRYSTIQKHFAYFYKKKVSEIEAINVQTWQLKLAKQFSPNYVRIVQGMLCLAFDRAIILGLAKKNPARMIGNIKSKKVKIDFWTLEEFQKVISLLYKGDYYEHYLFISFWLLFMTGM
;
A
#
# COMPACT_ATOMS: atom_id res chain seq x y z
N MET A 1 -24.87 -11.30 32.17
CA MET A 1 -23.89 -12.14 32.90
C MET A 1 -23.41 -13.25 31.98
N ALA A 2 -22.11 -13.31 31.65
CA ALA A 2 -21.59 -14.36 30.79
C ALA A 2 -21.63 -15.71 31.54
N LYS A 3 -22.34 -16.71 30.99
CA LYS A 3 -22.33 -18.08 31.52
C LYS A 3 -20.89 -18.60 31.52
N ASP A 4 -20.46 -19.17 32.65
CA ASP A 4 -19.14 -19.78 32.77
C ASP A 4 -18.99 -20.88 31.70
N PRO A 5 -17.96 -20.83 30.84
CA PRO A 5 -17.79 -21.78 29.74
C PRO A 5 -17.43 -23.21 30.21
N ILE A 6 -17.10 -23.39 31.50
CA ILE A 6 -16.67 -24.66 32.07
C ILE A 6 -17.85 -25.36 32.76
N LYS A 7 -18.06 -26.62 32.42
CA LYS A 7 -19.11 -27.47 33.00
C LYS A 7 -18.51 -28.66 33.74
N LYS A 8 -19.24 -29.16 34.74
CA LYS A 8 -18.89 -30.38 35.49
C LYS A 8 -19.65 -31.57 34.89
N ALA A 9 -18.95 -32.68 34.66
CA ALA A 9 -19.52 -33.94 34.20
C ALA A 9 -19.96 -34.80 35.40
N GLU A 10 -20.85 -35.77 35.15
CA GLU A 10 -21.38 -36.69 36.18
C GLU A 10 -20.27 -37.53 36.84
N ASN A 11 -19.19 -37.82 36.12
CA ASN A 11 -18.01 -38.52 36.62
C ASN A 11 -17.07 -37.66 37.50
N GLY A 12 -17.48 -36.44 37.87
CA GLY A 12 -16.70 -35.54 38.73
C GLY A 12 -15.63 -34.71 38.01
N THR A 13 -15.37 -34.95 36.72
CA THR A 13 -14.40 -34.19 35.92
C THR A 13 -15.00 -32.92 35.31
N TYR A 14 -14.15 -31.99 34.87
CA TYR A 14 -14.55 -30.76 34.19
C TYR A 14 -14.31 -30.84 32.69
N TYR A 15 -15.16 -30.16 31.91
CA TYR A 15 -15.06 -30.08 30.46
C TYR A 15 -15.49 -28.71 29.94
N PHE A 16 -15.11 -28.39 28.71
CA PHE A 16 -15.58 -27.20 28.01
C PHE A 16 -15.71 -27.46 26.50
N ARG A 17 -16.49 -26.59 25.85
CA ARG A 17 -16.57 -26.50 24.39
C ARG A 17 -16.16 -25.09 23.97
N ALA A 18 -14.98 -24.97 23.40
CA ALA A 18 -14.45 -23.69 22.94
C ALA A 18 -14.94 -23.42 21.51
N ASN A 19 -15.60 -22.30 21.32
CA ASN A 19 -15.90 -21.78 19.99
C ASN A 19 -14.70 -20.96 19.51
N LEU A 20 -14.02 -21.47 18.49
CA LEU A 20 -12.81 -20.86 17.94
C LEU A 20 -13.11 -19.93 16.76
N GLY A 21 -14.39 -19.66 16.46
CA GLY A 21 -14.81 -18.80 15.35
C GLY A 21 -15.39 -19.59 14.18
N TYR A 22 -15.36 -19.01 12.98
CA TYR A 22 -15.92 -19.60 11.77
C TYR A 22 -14.83 -19.92 10.76
N HIS A 23 -14.98 -21.03 10.04
CA HIS A 23 -14.06 -21.41 8.98
C HIS A 23 -14.19 -20.42 7.81
N PRO A 24 -13.09 -19.80 7.33
CA PRO A 24 -13.13 -18.66 6.42
C PRO A 24 -13.74 -18.99 5.04
N VAL A 25 -13.63 -20.25 4.60
CA VAL A 25 -14.12 -20.69 3.28
C VAL A 25 -15.51 -21.34 3.34
N THR A 26 -15.86 -21.97 4.46
CA THR A 26 -17.08 -22.81 4.55
C THR A 26 -18.16 -22.21 5.45
N GLY A 27 -17.83 -21.15 6.19
CA GLY A 27 -18.75 -20.50 7.14
C GLY A 27 -19.16 -21.38 8.32
N LYS A 28 -18.63 -22.62 8.44
CA LYS A 28 -18.98 -23.54 9.53
C LYS A 28 -18.23 -23.14 10.81
N GLN A 29 -18.94 -23.22 11.93
CA GLN A 29 -18.39 -22.92 13.24
C GLN A 29 -17.31 -23.95 13.64
N ILE A 30 -16.13 -23.49 14.04
CA ILE A 30 -15.04 -24.34 14.51
C ILE A 30 -15.18 -24.48 16.02
N GLN A 31 -15.64 -25.64 16.47
CA GLN A 31 -15.74 -25.94 17.91
C GLN A 31 -14.75 -27.04 18.29
N LYS A 32 -13.95 -26.81 19.35
CA LYS A 32 -13.12 -27.86 19.96
C LYS A 32 -13.68 -28.25 21.33
N TYR A 33 -13.78 -29.54 21.56
CA TYR A 33 -14.20 -30.13 22.83
C TYR A 33 -12.97 -30.68 23.58
N ARG A 34 -12.89 -30.41 24.88
CA ARG A 34 -11.88 -30.96 25.79
C ARG A 34 -12.54 -31.33 27.11
N SER A 35 -12.14 -32.48 27.67
CA SER A 35 -12.67 -33.05 28.90
C SER A 35 -11.58 -33.82 29.66
N GLY A 36 -11.87 -34.19 30.93
CA GLY A 36 -10.97 -34.99 31.76
C GLY A 36 -10.14 -34.17 32.74
N PHE A 37 -10.47 -32.89 32.95
CA PHE A 37 -9.76 -32.06 33.92
C PHE A 37 -10.23 -32.37 35.34
N SER A 38 -9.29 -32.59 36.26
CA SER A 38 -9.59 -32.85 37.67
C SER A 38 -10.06 -31.59 38.40
N THR A 39 -9.62 -30.41 37.96
CA THR A 39 -9.99 -29.14 38.57
C THR A 39 -10.60 -28.14 37.58
N LYS A 40 -11.47 -27.27 38.09
CA LYS A 40 -12.04 -26.14 37.32
C LYS A 40 -10.95 -25.17 36.83
N LYS A 41 -9.86 -25.03 37.59
CA LYS A 41 -8.74 -24.12 37.27
C LYS A 41 -7.95 -24.61 36.05
N GLU A 42 -7.67 -25.91 35.97
CA GLU A 42 -7.00 -26.52 34.81
C GLU A 42 -7.84 -26.39 33.53
N ALA A 43 -9.14 -26.71 33.62
CA ALA A 43 -10.06 -26.54 32.50
C ALA A 43 -10.09 -25.07 32.00
N ARG A 44 -10.00 -24.10 32.91
CA ARG A 44 -9.98 -22.67 32.56
C ARG A 44 -8.67 -22.25 31.89
N ALA A 45 -7.54 -22.72 32.41
CA ALA A 45 -6.23 -22.43 31.83
C ALA A 45 -6.13 -22.97 30.39
N GLU A 46 -6.60 -24.19 30.15
CA GLU A 46 -6.60 -24.80 28.82
C GLU A 46 -7.59 -24.12 27.87
N TYR A 47 -8.76 -23.71 28.36
CA TYR A 47 -9.71 -22.90 27.59
C TYR A 47 -9.09 -21.57 27.14
N SER A 48 -8.44 -20.84 28.05
CA SER A 48 -7.76 -19.58 27.73
C SER A 48 -6.63 -19.77 26.71
N LYS A 49 -5.82 -20.83 26.86
CA LYS A 49 -4.77 -21.18 25.88
C LYS A 49 -5.35 -21.47 24.50
N LEU A 50 -6.44 -22.23 24.41
CA LEU A 50 -7.07 -22.57 23.14
C LEU A 50 -7.67 -21.35 22.43
N ILE A 51 -8.30 -20.43 23.17
CA ILE A 51 -8.85 -19.20 22.59
C ILE A 51 -7.72 -18.31 22.05
N LEU A 52 -6.65 -18.11 22.81
CA LEU A 52 -5.46 -17.35 22.38
C LEU A 52 -4.80 -17.99 21.15
N ALA A 53 -4.51 -19.29 21.20
CA ALA A 53 -3.91 -20.01 20.08
C ALA A 53 -4.78 -19.94 18.81
N SER A 54 -6.11 -20.00 18.94
CA SER A 54 -7.00 -19.91 17.77
C SER A 54 -7.10 -18.51 17.18
N THR A 55 -6.97 -17.46 18.00
CA THR A 55 -6.94 -16.07 17.49
C THR A 55 -5.64 -15.81 16.73
N GLU A 56 -4.56 -16.46 17.13
CA GLU A 56 -3.28 -16.46 16.41
C GLU A 56 -3.36 -17.31 15.12
N GLU A 57 -3.83 -18.57 15.18
CA GLU A 57 -3.92 -19.47 14.02
C GLU A 57 -4.88 -18.97 12.91
N LEU A 58 -6.01 -18.33 13.27
CA LEU A 58 -6.93 -17.74 12.29
C LEU A 58 -6.40 -16.45 11.67
N ALA A 59 -5.49 -15.74 12.35
CA ALA A 59 -4.83 -14.57 11.79
C ALA A 59 -3.73 -14.94 10.77
N ASP A 60 -3.25 -16.20 10.80
CA ASP A 60 -2.05 -16.65 10.08
C ASP A 60 -2.32 -17.49 8.81
N LYS A 61 -3.58 -17.84 8.49
CA LYS A 61 -3.93 -18.36 7.15
C LYS A 61 -4.13 -17.23 6.13
N LYS A 62 -3.27 -16.21 6.16
CA LYS A 62 -3.19 -15.25 5.06
C LYS A 62 -2.38 -15.90 3.95
N GLU A 63 -2.91 -15.90 2.73
CA GLU A 63 -2.13 -16.24 1.55
C GLU A 63 -0.89 -15.34 1.53
N ASP A 64 0.26 -15.96 1.76
CA ASP A 64 1.51 -15.26 1.95
C ASP A 64 2.10 -14.95 0.56
N ILE A 65 1.51 -13.95 -0.09
CA ILE A 65 1.88 -13.58 -1.46
C ILE A 65 3.14 -12.71 -1.48
N THR A 66 3.97 -12.91 -2.50
CA THR A 66 5.11 -12.03 -2.75
C THR A 66 4.64 -10.66 -3.19
N PHE A 67 5.42 -9.63 -2.87
CA PHE A 67 5.10 -8.27 -3.28
C PHE A 67 5.05 -8.12 -4.80
N LYS A 68 5.89 -8.88 -5.53
CA LYS A 68 5.84 -8.92 -6.99
C LYS A 68 4.47 -9.37 -7.50
N LYS A 69 4.01 -10.54 -7.02
CA LYS A 69 2.72 -11.12 -7.41
C LYS A 69 1.56 -10.18 -7.09
N PHE A 70 1.59 -9.60 -5.88
CA PHE A 70 0.63 -8.58 -5.49
C PHE A 70 0.58 -7.39 -6.46
N ILE A 71 1.74 -6.86 -6.83
CA ILE A 71 1.80 -5.69 -7.72
C ILE A 71 1.31 -6.00 -9.13
N GLU A 72 1.79 -7.10 -9.71
CA GLU A 72 1.53 -7.45 -11.11
C GLU A 72 0.12 -7.98 -11.34
N GLU A 73 -0.37 -8.87 -10.46
CA GLU A 73 -1.64 -9.59 -10.70
C GLU A 73 -2.83 -8.90 -10.04
N ILE A 74 -2.62 -8.08 -8.99
CA ILE A 74 -3.72 -7.54 -8.18
C ILE A 74 -3.75 -6.02 -8.25
N TYR A 75 -2.66 -5.36 -7.86
CA TYR A 75 -2.64 -3.90 -7.73
C TYR A 75 -2.69 -3.19 -9.08
N LEU A 76 -1.84 -3.57 -10.05
CA LEU A 76 -1.78 -2.88 -11.34
C LEU A 76 -3.08 -3.02 -12.16
N PRO A 77 -3.72 -4.21 -12.28
CA PRO A 77 -5.02 -4.34 -12.93
C PRO A 77 -6.10 -3.49 -12.28
N TRP A 78 -6.15 -3.47 -10.93
CA TRP A 78 -7.06 -2.59 -10.20
C TRP A 78 -6.73 -1.11 -10.45
N TYR A 79 -5.46 -0.74 -10.36
CA TYR A 79 -5.02 0.65 -10.51
C TYR A 79 -5.35 1.23 -11.89
N LYS A 80 -5.27 0.39 -12.94
CA LYS A 80 -5.64 0.77 -14.30
C LYS A 80 -7.09 1.23 -14.42
N THR A 81 -8.02 0.67 -13.63
CA THR A 81 -9.43 1.09 -13.65
C THR A 81 -9.67 2.39 -12.89
N GLN A 82 -8.73 2.83 -12.06
CA GLN A 82 -8.88 4.02 -11.20
C GLN A 82 -8.37 5.31 -11.86
N VAL A 83 -7.61 5.23 -12.95
CA VAL A 83 -6.95 6.39 -13.55
C VAL A 83 -7.04 6.40 -15.07
N LYS A 84 -6.85 7.58 -15.66
CA LYS A 84 -6.71 7.72 -17.13
C LYS A 84 -5.51 6.92 -17.64
N GLU A 85 -5.61 6.42 -18.87
CA GLU A 85 -4.58 5.61 -19.51
C GLU A 85 -3.20 6.30 -19.56
N SER A 86 -3.15 7.62 -19.80
CA SER A 86 -1.90 8.39 -19.77
C SER A 86 -1.23 8.37 -18.40
N THR A 87 -2.01 8.54 -17.33
CA THR A 87 -1.54 8.44 -15.95
C THR A 87 -1.05 7.02 -15.64
N TYR A 88 -1.79 5.99 -16.08
CA TYR A 88 -1.38 4.60 -15.89
C TYR A 88 -0.04 4.31 -16.54
N LYS A 89 0.13 4.65 -17.83
CA LYS A 89 1.39 4.46 -18.58
C LYS A 89 2.57 5.14 -17.90
N ASN A 90 2.41 6.40 -17.48
CA ASN A 90 3.46 7.16 -16.80
C ASN A 90 3.87 6.52 -15.46
N ARG A 91 2.91 5.97 -14.73
CA ARG A 91 3.17 5.36 -13.42
C ARG A 91 3.66 3.92 -13.50
N TYR A 92 3.23 3.16 -14.50
CA TYR A 92 3.59 1.76 -14.69
C TYR A 92 5.11 1.56 -14.76
N SER A 93 5.81 2.35 -15.59
CA SER A 93 7.27 2.29 -15.71
C SER A 93 7.98 2.63 -14.40
N THR A 94 7.47 3.64 -13.69
CA THR A 94 8.00 4.09 -12.39
C THR A 94 7.82 3.00 -11.32
N ILE A 95 6.63 2.39 -11.27
CA ILE A 95 6.32 1.28 -10.36
C ILE A 95 7.26 0.11 -10.63
N GLN A 96 7.34 -0.36 -11.87
CA GLN A 96 8.18 -1.51 -12.24
C GLN A 96 9.64 -1.30 -11.86
N LYS A 97 10.18 -0.11 -12.13
CA LYS A 97 11.58 0.23 -11.81
C LYS A 97 11.85 0.21 -10.31
N HIS A 98 11.01 0.85 -9.50
CA HIS A 98 11.34 1.12 -8.09
C HIS A 98 10.79 0.08 -7.13
N PHE A 99 9.68 -0.57 -7.45
CA PHE A 99 9.09 -1.59 -6.61
C PHE A 99 9.85 -2.92 -6.69
N ALA A 100 10.68 -3.10 -7.73
CA ALA A 100 11.60 -4.22 -7.85
C ALA A 100 12.45 -4.47 -6.59
N TYR A 101 12.75 -3.42 -5.83
CA TYR A 101 13.44 -3.53 -4.53
C TYR A 101 12.74 -4.47 -3.54
N PHE A 102 11.41 -4.54 -3.58
CA PHE A 102 10.58 -5.31 -2.66
C PHE A 102 10.11 -6.65 -3.23
N TYR A 103 10.31 -6.92 -4.53
CA TYR A 103 9.69 -8.05 -5.23
C TYR A 103 9.99 -9.43 -4.64
N LYS A 104 11.16 -9.61 -4.01
CA LYS A 104 11.55 -10.86 -3.36
C LYS A 104 10.93 -11.06 -1.96
N LYS A 105 10.40 -9.99 -1.36
CA LYS A 105 9.78 -10.02 -0.03
C LYS A 105 8.29 -10.33 -0.14
N LYS A 106 7.73 -10.90 0.92
CA LYS A 106 6.29 -11.05 1.06
C LYS A 106 5.64 -9.73 1.47
N VAL A 107 4.39 -9.52 1.09
CA VAL A 107 3.67 -8.27 1.42
C VAL A 107 3.57 -8.07 2.94
N SER A 108 3.38 -9.16 3.68
CA SER A 108 3.31 -9.26 5.13
C SER A 108 4.63 -8.91 5.85
N GLU A 109 5.77 -9.18 5.22
CA GLU A 109 7.13 -9.02 5.77
C GLU A 109 7.77 -7.65 5.49
N ILE A 110 7.12 -6.79 4.70
CA ILE A 110 7.68 -5.47 4.40
C ILE A 110 7.39 -4.52 5.55
N GLU A 111 8.45 -4.12 6.23
CA GLU A 111 8.39 -3.24 7.39
C GLU A 111 8.82 -1.81 7.06
N ALA A 112 8.54 -0.89 7.98
CA ALA A 112 8.91 0.51 7.89
C ALA A 112 10.42 0.69 7.64
N ILE A 113 11.27 -0.12 8.27
CA ILE A 113 12.74 -0.07 8.10
C ILE A 113 13.17 -0.38 6.66
N ASN A 114 12.47 -1.30 5.97
CA ASN A 114 12.76 -1.61 4.57
C ASN A 114 12.42 -0.41 3.68
N VAL A 115 11.28 0.25 3.95
CA VAL A 115 10.87 1.44 3.21
C VAL A 115 11.80 2.62 3.46
N GLN A 116 12.25 2.83 4.70
CA GLN A 116 13.22 3.89 5.04
C GLN A 116 14.54 3.68 4.31
N THR A 117 15.06 2.44 4.31
CA THR A 117 16.31 2.10 3.61
C THR A 117 16.20 2.35 2.11
N TRP A 118 15.08 1.93 1.52
CA TRP A 118 14.77 2.17 0.12
C TRP A 118 14.64 3.68 -0.20
N GLN A 119 13.95 4.43 0.66
CA GLN A 119 13.77 5.88 0.52
C GLN A 119 15.12 6.61 0.55
N LEU A 120 16.02 6.24 1.47
CA LEU A 120 17.39 6.78 1.53
C LEU A 120 18.20 6.46 0.28
N LYS A 121 18.05 5.24 -0.27
CA LYS A 121 18.70 4.87 -1.54
C LYS A 121 18.20 5.72 -2.71
N LEU A 122 16.90 5.96 -2.80
CA LEU A 122 16.31 6.83 -3.83
C LEU A 122 16.72 8.29 -3.67
N ALA A 123 16.79 8.80 -2.44
CA ALA A 123 17.18 10.18 -2.17
C ALA A 123 18.62 10.51 -2.60
N LYS A 124 19.50 9.51 -2.72
CA LYS A 124 20.87 9.70 -3.25
C LYS A 124 20.91 9.90 -4.76
N GLN A 125 19.90 9.43 -5.49
CA GLN A 125 19.90 9.39 -6.96
C GLN A 125 18.89 10.34 -7.59
N PHE A 126 17.83 10.72 -6.87
CA PHE A 126 16.71 11.46 -7.44
C PHE A 126 16.35 12.69 -6.61
N SER A 127 15.65 13.63 -7.26
CA SER A 127 15.18 14.84 -6.58
C SER A 127 14.16 14.50 -5.47
N PRO A 128 14.09 15.31 -4.39
CA PRO A 128 13.13 15.07 -3.30
C PRO A 128 11.68 14.99 -3.77
N ASN A 129 11.32 15.75 -4.80
CA ASN A 129 9.96 15.73 -5.35
C ASN A 129 9.67 14.45 -6.13
N TYR A 130 10.66 13.89 -6.83
CA TYR A 130 10.52 12.59 -7.48
C TYR A 130 10.35 11.47 -6.45
N VAL A 131 11.20 11.42 -5.42
CA VAL A 131 11.11 10.41 -4.37
C VAL A 131 9.75 10.47 -3.67
N ARG A 132 9.23 11.68 -3.44
CA ARG A 132 7.87 11.88 -2.90
C ARG A 132 6.80 11.19 -3.75
N ILE A 133 6.86 11.39 -5.06
CA ILE A 133 5.91 10.82 -6.01
C ILE A 133 5.97 9.29 -5.95
N VAL A 134 7.16 8.70 -6.01
CA VAL A 134 7.34 7.23 -5.96
C VAL A 134 6.85 6.65 -4.63
N GLN A 135 7.16 7.30 -3.50
CA GLN A 135 6.66 6.87 -2.20
C GLN A 135 5.13 7.00 -2.09
N GLY A 136 4.54 8.02 -2.69
CA GLY A 136 3.09 8.15 -2.79
C GLY A 136 2.45 6.97 -3.52
N MET A 137 3.08 6.49 -4.60
CA MET A 137 2.63 5.27 -5.29
C MET A 137 2.74 4.04 -4.38
N LEU A 138 3.84 3.91 -3.63
CA LEU A 138 4.04 2.79 -2.70
C LEU A 138 3.00 2.81 -1.58
N CYS A 139 2.69 3.99 -1.04
CA CYS A 139 1.65 4.17 -0.03
C CYS A 139 0.29 3.68 -0.55
N LEU A 140 -0.09 4.05 -1.77
CA LEU A 140 -1.35 3.62 -2.39
C LEU A 140 -1.41 2.10 -2.59
N ALA A 141 -0.29 1.49 -2.99
CA ALA A 141 -0.19 0.03 -3.12
C ALA A 141 -0.42 -0.67 -1.78
N PHE A 142 0.22 -0.20 -0.70
CA PHE A 142 0.01 -0.77 0.63
C PHE A 142 -1.37 -0.48 1.22
N ASP A 143 -1.98 0.66 0.91
CA ASP A 143 -3.37 0.94 1.28
C ASP A 143 -4.31 -0.10 0.66
N ARG A 144 -4.08 -0.46 -0.62
CA ARG A 144 -4.84 -1.54 -1.27
C ARG A 144 -4.54 -2.91 -0.64
N ALA A 145 -3.29 -3.18 -0.30
CA ALA A 145 -2.91 -4.44 0.37
C ALA A 145 -3.63 -4.61 1.73
N ILE A 146 -3.82 -3.53 2.49
CA ILE A 146 -4.58 -3.55 3.74
C ILE A 146 -6.06 -3.85 3.50
N ILE A 147 -6.67 -3.19 2.52
CA ILE A 147 -8.09 -3.43 2.17
C ILE A 147 -8.33 -4.90 1.82
N LEU A 148 -7.38 -5.53 1.13
CA LEU A 148 -7.43 -6.94 0.76
C LEU A 148 -6.98 -7.90 1.88
N GLY A 149 -6.64 -7.38 3.06
CA GLY A 149 -6.21 -8.17 4.21
C GLY A 149 -4.79 -8.74 4.10
N LEU A 150 -4.02 -8.39 3.07
CA LEU A 150 -2.67 -8.91 2.80
C LEU A 150 -1.60 -8.29 3.71
N ALA A 151 -1.82 -7.03 4.14
CA ALA A 151 -0.95 -6.33 5.09
C ALA A 151 -1.75 -5.89 6.32
N LYS A 152 -1.12 -5.88 7.50
CA LYS A 152 -1.73 -5.36 8.73
C LYS A 152 -1.57 -3.84 8.88
N LYS A 153 -0.49 -3.27 8.33
CA LYS A 153 -0.11 -1.86 8.46
C LYS A 153 0.48 -1.35 7.15
N ASN A 154 0.49 -0.03 6.95
CA ASN A 154 1.10 0.60 5.77
C ASN A 154 2.50 1.13 6.14
N PRO A 155 3.58 0.40 5.82
CA PRO A 155 4.94 0.80 6.18
C PRO A 155 5.36 2.10 5.48
N ALA A 156 4.86 2.37 4.27
CA ALA A 156 5.18 3.59 3.53
C ALA A 156 4.51 4.83 4.10
N ARG A 157 3.32 4.68 4.69
CA ARG A 157 2.64 5.76 5.41
C ARG A 157 3.29 6.03 6.77
N MET A 158 3.71 4.99 7.48
CA MET A 158 4.37 5.11 8.79
C MET A 158 5.67 5.91 8.74
N ILE A 159 6.51 5.70 7.72
CA ILE A 159 7.76 6.44 7.56
C ILE A 159 7.52 7.92 7.20
N GLY A 160 6.43 8.20 6.48
CA GLY A 160 6.15 9.56 6.03
C GLY A 160 7.10 10.04 4.94
N ASN A 161 6.79 11.19 4.35
CA ASN A 161 7.41 11.62 3.11
C ASN A 161 8.63 12.53 3.32
N ILE A 162 9.57 12.56 2.37
CA ILE A 162 10.70 13.51 2.38
C ILE A 162 10.15 14.93 2.26
N LYS A 163 10.84 15.96 2.79
CA LYS A 163 10.47 17.38 2.61
C LYS A 163 10.57 17.83 1.14
N SER A 164 9.65 18.68 0.70
CA SER A 164 9.58 19.14 -0.70
C SER A 164 10.60 20.23 -0.88
N LYS A 165 11.21 20.26 -2.06
CA LYS A 165 11.93 21.45 -2.49
C LYS A 165 11.01 22.18 -3.45
N LYS A 166 10.64 23.42 -3.12
CA LYS A 166 10.00 24.30 -4.09
C LYS A 166 11.01 24.53 -5.20
N VAL A 167 10.68 24.07 -6.41
CA VAL A 167 11.48 24.35 -7.59
C VAL A 167 11.18 25.79 -7.97
N LYS A 168 12.19 26.64 -8.02
CA LYS A 168 12.06 27.94 -8.69
C LYS A 168 12.05 27.65 -10.18
N ILE A 169 10.96 27.99 -10.84
CA ILE A 169 10.82 27.91 -12.29
C ILE A 169 11.04 29.34 -12.78
N ASP A 170 12.08 29.53 -13.57
CA ASP A 170 12.32 30.81 -14.22
C ASP A 170 11.26 30.99 -15.30
N PHE A 171 10.73 32.21 -15.40
CA PHE A 171 9.69 32.57 -16.35
C PHE A 171 10.13 33.83 -17.08
N TRP A 172 9.69 33.98 -18.33
CA TRP A 172 9.95 35.19 -19.09
C TRP A 172 9.15 36.37 -18.55
N THR A 173 9.85 37.47 -18.33
CA THR A 173 9.23 38.79 -18.22
C THR A 173 8.64 39.20 -19.57
N LEU A 174 7.74 40.20 -19.57
CA LEU A 174 7.17 40.76 -20.80
C LEU A 174 8.27 41.20 -21.78
N GLU A 175 9.32 41.83 -21.25
CA GLU A 175 10.45 42.34 -22.03
C GLU A 175 11.27 41.21 -22.67
N GLU A 176 11.53 40.13 -21.92
CA GLU A 176 12.23 38.95 -22.44
C GLU A 176 11.39 38.23 -23.49
N PHE A 177 10.09 38.09 -23.28
CA PHE A 177 9.18 37.51 -24.27
C PHE A 177 9.17 38.32 -25.57
N GLN A 178 9.09 39.66 -25.47
CA GLN A 178 9.15 40.54 -26.63
C GLN A 178 10.47 40.42 -27.40
N LYS A 179 11.59 40.30 -26.69
CA LYS A 179 12.90 40.05 -27.31
C LYS A 179 12.89 38.73 -28.08
N VAL A 180 12.39 37.64 -27.48
CA VAL A 180 12.33 36.33 -28.14
C VAL A 180 11.44 36.36 -29.39
N ILE A 181 10.24 36.93 -29.28
CA ILE A 181 9.29 36.89 -30.39
C ILE A 181 9.69 37.81 -31.56
N SER A 182 10.49 38.85 -31.30
CA SER A 182 11.05 39.72 -32.34
C SER A 182 12.07 39.04 -33.26
N LEU A 183 12.64 37.91 -32.83
CA LEU A 183 13.63 37.16 -33.62
C LEU A 183 12.99 36.26 -34.69
N LEU A 184 11.68 36.05 -34.64
CA LEU A 184 10.97 35.17 -35.57
C LEU A 184 10.58 35.92 -36.84
N TYR A 185 11.01 35.39 -37.99
CA TYR A 185 10.72 35.94 -39.30
C TYR A 185 9.33 35.53 -39.80
N LYS A 186 8.42 36.48 -39.90
CA LYS A 186 7.00 36.23 -40.30
C LYS A 186 6.82 35.92 -41.79
N GLY A 187 7.86 36.07 -42.60
CA GLY A 187 7.82 35.74 -44.02
C GLY A 187 8.04 34.25 -44.30
N ASP A 188 8.65 33.51 -43.36
CA ASP A 188 8.75 32.06 -43.44
C ASP A 188 7.53 31.40 -42.77
N TYR A 189 7.01 30.35 -43.39
CA TYR A 189 5.80 29.68 -42.92
C TYR A 189 5.97 29.08 -41.51
N TYR A 190 7.09 28.41 -41.25
CA TYR A 190 7.33 27.74 -39.98
C TYR A 190 7.59 28.76 -38.87
N GLU A 191 8.40 29.78 -39.13
CA GLU A 191 8.67 30.82 -38.14
C GLU A 191 7.44 31.69 -37.84
N HIS A 192 6.60 31.96 -38.84
CA HIS A 192 5.32 32.63 -38.60
C HIS A 192 4.36 31.76 -37.78
N TYR A 193 4.31 30.45 -38.02
CA TYR A 193 3.53 29.53 -37.19
C TYR A 193 4.02 29.54 -35.73
N LEU A 194 5.34 29.53 -35.51
CA LEU A 194 5.92 29.63 -34.16
C LEU A 194 5.59 30.98 -33.50
N PHE A 195 5.63 32.08 -34.26
CA PHE A 195 5.24 33.41 -33.77
C PHE A 195 3.80 33.39 -33.23
N ILE A 196 2.86 32.89 -34.04
CA ILE A 196 1.44 32.80 -33.65
C ILE A 196 1.27 31.90 -32.43
N SER A 197 1.98 30.76 -32.40
CA SER A 197 1.90 29.79 -31.30
C SER A 197 2.37 30.40 -29.98
N PHE A 198 3.55 31.03 -29.96
CA PHE A 198 4.06 31.68 -28.76
C PHE A 198 3.21 32.88 -28.34
N TRP A 199 2.74 33.68 -29.29
CA TRP A 199 1.85 34.80 -29.02
C TRP A 199 0.54 34.33 -28.37
N LEU A 200 -0.08 33.28 -28.91
CA LEU A 200 -1.29 32.69 -28.35
C LEU A 200 -1.06 32.21 -26.92
N LEU A 201 -0.02 31.39 -26.70
CA LEU A 201 0.31 30.85 -25.37
C LEU A 201 0.55 31.96 -24.33
N PHE A 202 1.26 33.03 -24.72
CA PHE A 202 1.52 34.15 -23.82
C PHE A 202 0.25 34.94 -23.46
N MET A 203 -0.63 35.16 -24.43
CA MET A 203 -1.84 35.97 -24.23
C MET A 203 -2.96 35.22 -23.51
N THR A 204 -3.02 33.90 -23.64
CA THR A 204 -4.11 33.08 -23.07
C THR A 204 -3.70 32.28 -21.84
N GLY A 205 -2.41 31.99 -21.66
CA GLY A 205 -1.90 31.16 -20.57
C GLY A 205 -2.31 29.68 -20.66
N MET A 206 -2.62 29.19 -21.86
CA MET A 206 -2.97 27.78 -22.12
C MET A 206 -1.76 26.84 -22.08
#